data_AF-A0A377TLD9-F1
#
_entry.id   AF-A0A377TLD9-F1
#
_cell.length_a   1.000
_cell.length_b   1.000
_cell.length_c   1.000
_cell.angle_alpha   90.00
_cell.angle_beta   90.00
_cell.angle_gamma   90.00
#
_symmetry.space_group_name_H-M   'P 1'
#
loop_
_entity.id
_entity.type
_entity.pdbx_description
1 polymer ?
#
loop_
_entity_poly.entity_id
_entity_poly.type
_entity_poly.pdbx_seq_one_letter_code
_entity_poly.pdbx_strand_id
1 'polypeptide(L)'
;MASAWAERFFYNSYDASDADAGSYNQQSYGLGSTLGFPISENNSLNLGLDYVHNRLTNMDPELTTWRYLSSRGIEPSVVTKDGDSGAKYSANDYFVSLGWGYNDLDRGFFPRAGNKSSLSGKVTLPGFG
;
A
#
# COMPACT_ATOMS: atom_id res chain seq x y z
N MET A 1 -20.63 -5.30 23.31
CA MET A 1 -19.70 -4.72 22.32
C MET A 1 -18.74 -5.81 21.88
N ALA A 2 -18.75 -6.20 20.60
CA ALA A 2 -17.82 -7.19 20.08
C ALA A 2 -16.76 -6.49 19.23
N SER A 3 -15.49 -6.62 19.58
CA SER A 3 -14.38 -6.26 18.71
C SER A 3 -14.11 -7.40 17.74
N ALA A 4 -13.79 -7.06 16.49
CA ALA A 4 -13.40 -8.04 15.48
C ALA A 4 -11.89 -7.93 15.25
N TRP A 5 -11.20 -9.06 15.17
CA TRP A 5 -9.85 -9.10 14.60
C TRP A 5 -9.93 -9.61 13.16
N ALA A 6 -8.97 -9.21 12.34
CA ALA A 6 -8.74 -9.80 11.03
C ALA A 6 -7.25 -9.85 10.75
N GLU A 7 -6.80 -10.95 10.16
CA GLU A 7 -5.45 -11.11 9.64
C GLU A 7 -5.52 -11.15 8.11
N ARG A 8 -4.58 -10.49 7.45
CA ARG A 8 -4.49 -10.42 5.99
C ARG A 8 -3.09 -10.76 5.56
N PHE A 9 -2.96 -11.75 4.70
CA PHE A 9 -1.76 -12.03 3.93
C PHE A 9 -2.03 -11.66 2.48
N PHE A 10 -1.07 -11.01 1.82
CA PHE A 10 -1.22 -10.65 0.41
C PHE A 10 0.10 -10.84 -0.35
N TYR A 11 -0.05 -11.16 -1.62
CA TYR A 11 1.00 -11.14 -2.63
C TYR A 11 0.46 -10.37 -3.83
N ASN A 12 1.23 -9.42 -4.33
CA ASN A 12 0.89 -8.61 -5.48
C ASN A 12 2.08 -8.59 -6.44
N SER A 13 1.79 -8.85 -7.72
CA SER A 13 2.75 -8.70 -8.81
C SER A 13 2.14 -7.72 -9.79
N TYR A 14 2.77 -6.57 -9.97
CA TYR A 14 2.32 -5.51 -10.86
C TYR A 14 3.36 -5.29 -11.95
N ASP A 15 2.96 -5.58 -13.19
CA ASP A 15 3.76 -5.30 -14.37
C ASP A 15 3.23 -4.01 -15.01
N ALA A 16 3.99 -2.92 -14.91
CA ALA A 16 3.54 -1.61 -15.38
C ALA A 16 3.53 -1.49 -16.92
N SER A 17 4.17 -2.43 -17.63
CA SER A 17 4.23 -2.43 -19.10
C SER A 17 2.87 -2.64 -19.78
N ASP A 18 1.94 -3.35 -19.12
CA ASP A 18 0.57 -3.59 -19.61
C ASP A 18 -0.39 -2.44 -19.26
N ALA A 19 0.02 -1.48 -18.42
CA ALA A 19 -0.84 -0.46 -17.84
C ALA A 19 -0.60 0.96 -18.38
N ASP A 20 0.23 1.12 -19.44
CA ASP A 20 0.59 2.41 -20.05
C ASP A 20 1.21 3.43 -19.05
N ALA A 21 1.66 2.95 -17.87
CA ALA A 21 2.08 3.77 -16.74
C ALA A 21 3.60 3.77 -16.49
N GLY A 22 4.37 3.08 -17.34
CA GLY A 22 5.84 2.99 -17.29
C GLY A 22 6.36 1.56 -17.40
N SER A 23 7.66 1.38 -17.54
CA SER A 23 8.35 0.10 -17.72
C SER A 23 9.07 -0.30 -16.44
N TYR A 24 8.29 -0.84 -15.50
CA TYR A 24 8.79 -1.23 -14.19
C TYR A 24 7.97 -2.36 -13.57
N ASN A 25 8.64 -3.38 -13.00
CA ASN A 25 7.98 -4.56 -12.42
C ASN A 25 8.08 -4.54 -10.90
N GLN A 26 6.93 -4.42 -10.23
CA GLN A 26 6.81 -4.38 -8.78
C GLN A 26 6.22 -5.66 -8.22
N GLN A 27 6.99 -6.31 -7.35
CA GLN A 27 6.53 -7.44 -6.57
C GLN A 27 6.46 -7.02 -5.10
N SER A 28 5.29 -7.16 -4.49
CA SER A 28 5.12 -6.88 -3.07
C SER A 28 4.39 -8.01 -2.35
N TYR A 29 4.87 -8.35 -1.17
CA TYR A 29 4.19 -9.27 -0.28
C TYR A 29 4.10 -8.67 1.10
N GLY A 30 3.07 -9.04 1.84
CA GLY A 30 2.90 -8.51 3.17
C GLY A 30 1.92 -9.29 4.02
N LEU A 31 1.99 -8.98 5.30
CA LEU A 31 1.11 -9.47 6.32
C LEU A 31 0.59 -8.28 7.12
N GLY A 32 -0.65 -8.34 7.55
CA GLY A 32 -1.25 -7.28 8.34
C GLY A 32 -2.30 -7.81 9.28
N SER A 33 -2.44 -7.13 10.41
CA SER A 33 -3.46 -7.39 11.42
C SER A 33 -4.29 -6.14 11.60
N THR A 34 -5.61 -6.28 11.65
CA THR A 34 -6.55 -5.17 11.83
C THR A 34 -7.51 -5.50 12.97
N LEU A 35 -7.70 -4.53 13.86
CA LEU A 35 -8.66 -4.56 14.94
C LEU A 35 -9.80 -3.59 14.61
N GLY A 36 -11.02 -4.10 14.57
CA GLY A 36 -12.25 -3.33 14.35
C GLY A 36 -13.05 -3.18 15.63
N PHE A 37 -13.45 -1.95 15.95
CA PHE A 37 -14.24 -1.60 17.11
C PHE A 37 -15.54 -0.90 16.65
N PRO A 38 -16.72 -1.48 16.91
CA PRO A 38 -17.98 -0.77 16.72
C PRO A 38 -18.15 0.23 17.87
N ILE A 39 -17.99 1.52 17.57
CA ILE A 39 -18.13 2.60 18.55
C ILE A 39 -19.61 2.91 18.77
N SER A 40 -20.42 2.81 17.71
CA SER A 40 -21.87 2.97 17.71
C SER A 40 -22.51 2.13 16.59
N GLU A 41 -23.84 2.10 16.48
CA GLU A 41 -24.59 1.36 15.46
C GLU A 41 -24.17 1.75 14.03
N ASN A 42 -23.85 3.03 13.83
CA ASN A 42 -23.44 3.57 12.55
C ASN A 42 -21.94 3.87 12.45
N ASN A 43 -21.17 3.76 13.54
CA ASN A 43 -19.76 4.18 13.57
C ASN A 43 -18.82 3.02 13.90
N SER A 44 -17.83 2.79 13.04
CA SER A 44 -16.76 1.82 13.23
C SER A 44 -15.39 2.49 13.22
N LEU A 45 -14.49 2.02 14.08
CA LEU A 45 -13.08 2.38 14.08
C LEU A 45 -12.24 1.15 13.79
N ASN A 46 -11.19 1.32 12.99
CA ASN A 46 -10.27 0.27 12.59
C ASN A 46 -8.84 0.73 12.89
N LEU A 47 -8.08 -0.11 13.58
CA LEU A 47 -6.65 0.08 13.80
C LEU A 47 -5.92 -1.07 13.11
N GLY A 48 -4.99 -0.76 12.21
CA GLY A 48 -4.21 -1.75 11.48
C GLY A 48 -2.72 -1.61 11.69
N LEU A 49 -2.03 -2.75 11.69
CA LEU A 49 -0.58 -2.86 11.63
C LEU A 49 -0.25 -3.76 10.44
N ASP A 50 0.56 -3.26 9.51
CA ASP A 50 0.97 -4.01 8.32
C ASP A 50 2.50 -4.04 8.21
N TYR A 51 3.06 -5.18 7.81
CA TYR A 51 4.41 -5.31 7.29
C TYR A 51 4.34 -5.61 5.80
N VAL A 52 5.08 -4.84 5.01
CA VAL A 52 5.12 -4.96 3.55
C VAL A 52 6.57 -5.00 3.10
N HIS A 53 6.92 -6.07 2.40
CA HIS A 53 8.15 -6.15 1.64
C HIS A 53 7.86 -5.78 0.19
N ASN A 54 8.52 -4.71 -0.29
CA ASN A 54 8.45 -4.29 -1.67
C ASN A 54 9.77 -4.63 -2.35
N ARG A 55 9.68 -5.35 -3.46
CA ARG A 55 10.81 -5.64 -4.35
C ARG A 55 10.56 -4.97 -5.69
N LEU A 56 11.54 -4.18 -6.08
CA LEU A 56 11.55 -3.46 -7.32
C LEU A 56 12.60 -4.01 -8.29
N THR A 57 12.16 -4.42 -9.48
CA THR A 57 12.98 -5.02 -10.55
C THR A 57 12.66 -4.40 -11.92
N ASN A 58 13.62 -4.42 -12.86
CA ASN A 58 13.49 -3.87 -14.22
C ASN A 58 13.02 -2.41 -14.25
N MET A 59 13.70 -1.53 -13.50
CA MET A 59 13.47 -0.09 -13.65
C MET A 59 14.09 0.39 -14.96
N ASP A 60 13.26 0.81 -15.92
CA ASP A 60 13.78 1.56 -17.07
C ASP A 60 14.49 2.83 -16.59
N PRO A 61 15.62 3.21 -17.21
CA PRO A 61 16.38 4.37 -16.82
C PRO A 61 15.64 5.67 -17.20
N GLU A 62 14.69 6.07 -16.36
CA GLU A 62 13.93 7.32 -16.47
C GLU A 62 14.37 8.32 -15.40
N LEU A 63 14.53 9.61 -15.76
CA LEU A 63 15.13 10.66 -14.91
C LEU A 63 14.47 10.79 -13.52
N THR A 64 13.16 10.54 -13.43
CA THR A 64 12.36 10.57 -12.20
C THR A 64 12.73 9.44 -11.25
N THR A 65 12.85 8.21 -11.77
CA THR A 65 13.28 7.01 -11.04
C THR A 65 14.70 7.18 -10.50
N TRP A 66 15.62 7.69 -11.33
CA TRP A 66 16.99 7.98 -10.92
C TRP A 66 17.07 9.04 -9.82
N ARG A 67 16.24 10.08 -9.88
CA ARG A 67 16.20 11.13 -8.83
C ARG A 67 15.70 10.58 -7.49
N TYR A 68 14.71 9.68 -7.51
CA TYR A 68 14.24 8.99 -6.31
C TYR A 68 15.31 8.07 -5.72
N LEU A 69 15.96 7.25 -6.55
CA LEU A 69 17.04 6.35 -6.13
C LEU A 69 18.23 7.12 -5.54
N SER A 70 18.64 8.21 -6.20
CA SER A 70 19.70 9.09 -5.73
C SER A 70 19.34 9.75 -4.37
N SER A 71 18.08 10.17 -4.18
CA SER A 71 17.63 10.71 -2.88
C SER A 71 17.61 9.68 -1.74
N ARG A 72 17.62 8.39 -2.08
CA ARG A 72 17.68 7.26 -1.13
C ARG A 72 19.11 6.71 -0.97
N GLY A 73 20.11 7.36 -1.58
CA GLY A 73 21.52 6.95 -1.49
C GLY A 73 21.88 5.73 -2.35
N ILE A 74 21.04 5.39 -3.32
CA ILE A 74 21.30 4.30 -4.27
C ILE A 74 21.82 4.93 -5.55
N GLU A 75 22.99 4.49 -5.99
CA GLU A 75 23.60 4.86 -7.28
C GLU A 75 23.47 3.65 -8.21
N PRO A 76 22.37 3.53 -8.98
CA PRO A 76 22.27 2.48 -9.98
C PRO A 76 23.39 2.65 -11.00
N SER A 77 23.84 1.55 -11.62
CA SER A 77 24.77 1.64 -12.74
C SER A 77 24.05 2.21 -13.96
N VAL A 78 24.62 3.21 -14.62
CA VAL A 78 24.03 3.80 -15.84
C VAL A 78 24.20 2.79 -16.97
N VAL A 79 23.14 2.03 -17.25
CA VAL A 79 23.07 1.16 -18.43
C VAL A 79 22.29 1.87 -19.54
N THR A 80 22.72 1.65 -20.78
CA THR A 80 21.98 2.08 -21.98
C THR A 80 20.69 1.27 -22.11
N LYS A 81 19.71 1.81 -22.84
CA LYS A 81 18.30 1.37 -23.00
C LYS A 81 18.07 -0.12 -23.35
N ASP A 82 19.11 -0.88 -23.68
CA ASP A 82 19.08 -2.31 -24.01
C ASP A 82 19.79 -3.20 -22.96
N GLY A 83 20.29 -2.62 -21.88
CA GLY A 83 20.93 -3.32 -20.77
C GLY A 83 20.01 -3.42 -19.56
N ASP A 84 19.81 -4.62 -19.04
CA ASP A 84 19.17 -4.83 -17.74
C ASP A 84 20.02 -4.10 -16.67
N SER A 85 19.48 -3.02 -16.09
CA SER A 85 20.18 -2.19 -15.10
C SER A 85 20.68 -2.98 -13.90
N GLY A 86 20.16 -4.20 -13.68
CA GLY A 86 20.50 -5.07 -12.55
C GLY A 86 20.14 -4.48 -11.19
N ALA A 87 19.56 -3.26 -11.17
CA ALA A 87 19.19 -2.51 -9.99
C ALA A 87 18.01 -3.20 -9.32
N LYS A 88 18.30 -3.89 -8.22
CA LYS A 88 17.30 -4.52 -7.35
C LYS A 88 17.18 -3.66 -6.12
N TYR A 89 16.02 -3.03 -5.93
CA TYR A 89 15.70 -2.34 -4.69
C TYR A 89 14.71 -3.18 -3.90
N SER A 90 15.06 -3.49 -2.66
CA SER A 90 14.16 -4.15 -1.72
C SER A 90 14.00 -3.26 -0.50
N ALA A 91 12.77 -2.95 -0.14
CA ALA A 91 12.42 -2.16 1.03
C ALA A 91 11.48 -2.95 1.94
N ASN A 92 11.73 -2.86 3.25
CA ASN A 92 10.86 -3.36 4.29
C ASN A 92 10.18 -2.18 4.94
N ASP A 93 8.85 -2.09 4.82
CA ASP A 93 8.07 -1.00 5.39
C ASP A 93 7.06 -1.55 6.40
N TYR A 94 7.01 -0.91 7.57
CA TYR A 94 6.00 -1.15 8.59
C TYR A 94 5.03 0.02 8.60
N PHE A 95 3.74 -0.28 8.63
CA PHE A 95 2.70 0.72 8.57
C PHE A 95 1.75 0.60 9.75
N VAL A 96 1.35 1.77 10.26
CA VAL A 96 0.17 1.91 11.10
C VAL A 96 -0.93 2.49 10.22
N SER A 97 -2.12 1.91 10.31
CA SER A 97 -3.31 2.43 9.66
C SER A 97 -4.42 2.69 10.67
N LEU A 98 -5.18 3.76 10.41
CA LEU A 98 -6.36 4.15 11.16
C LEU A 98 -7.50 4.33 10.16
N GLY A 99 -8.64 3.70 10.44
CA GLY A 99 -9.85 3.83 9.64
C GLY A 99 -11.02 4.23 10.53
N TRP A 100 -11.81 5.20 10.08
CA TRP A 100 -13.12 5.51 10.63
C TRP A 100 -14.16 5.34 9.55
N GLY A 101 -15.25 4.65 9.87
CA GLY A 101 -16.39 4.46 9.00
C GLY A 101 -17.66 4.94 9.68
N TYR A 102 -18.46 5.70 8.95
CA TYR A 102 -19.82 6.04 9.29
C TYR A 102 -20.76 5.51 8.20
N ASN A 103 -21.80 4.79 8.60
CA ASN A 103 -22.81 4.28 7.67
C ASN A 103 -24.19 4.30 8.31
N ASP A 104 -25.05 5.16 7.80
CA ASP A 104 -26.47 5.26 8.16
C ASP A 104 -27.38 5.07 6.94
N LEU A 105 -26.91 4.29 5.95
CA LEU A 105 -27.72 3.96 4.78
C LEU A 105 -28.89 3.05 5.17
N ASP A 106 -30.08 3.35 4.65
CA ASP A 106 -31.31 2.61 4.93
C ASP A 106 -31.30 1.16 4.39
N ARG A 107 -30.40 0.87 3.45
CA ARG A 107 -30.20 -0.46 2.86
C ARG A 107 -28.83 -0.57 2.18
N GLY A 108 -28.29 -1.79 2.13
CA GLY A 108 -26.97 -2.07 1.54
C GLY A 108 -26.89 -1.98 0.01
N PHE A 109 -28.02 -2.07 -0.70
CA PHE A 109 -28.08 -1.98 -2.17
C PHE A 109 -29.20 -1.03 -2.59
N PHE A 110 -28.90 -0.10 -3.51
CA PHE A 110 -29.77 1.01 -3.92
C PHE A 110 -30.35 1.84 -2.76
N PRO A 111 -29.51 2.50 -1.94
CA PRO A 111 -29.99 3.29 -0.82
C PRO A 111 -30.95 4.40 -1.29
N ARG A 112 -32.01 4.62 -0.52
CA ARG A 112 -33.00 5.69 -0.78
C ARG A 112 -32.73 6.92 0.06
N ALA A 113 -32.04 6.75 1.18
CA ALA A 113 -31.63 7.82 2.10
C ALA A 113 -30.44 7.37 2.96
N GLY A 114 -29.79 8.34 3.61
CA GLY A 114 -28.67 8.11 4.52
C GLY A 114 -27.33 8.58 3.97
N ASN A 115 -26.29 8.44 4.79
CA ASN A 115 -24.94 8.84 4.43
C ASN A 115 -23.94 7.70 4.73
N LYS A 116 -22.95 7.56 3.85
CA LYS A 116 -21.80 6.68 4.07
C LYS A 116 -20.54 7.52 3.91
N SER A 117 -19.76 7.61 4.98
CA SER A 117 -18.50 8.33 4.99
C SER A 117 -17.42 7.43 5.55
N SER A 118 -16.23 7.50 4.98
CA SER A 118 -15.08 6.74 5.47
C SER A 118 -13.85 7.61 5.39
N LEU A 119 -13.05 7.60 6.45
CA LEU A 119 -11.74 8.22 6.50
C LEU A 119 -10.71 7.13 6.81
N SER A 120 -9.68 7.01 5.99
CA SER A 120 -8.57 6.11 6.25
C SER A 120 -7.25 6.84 6.13
N GLY A 121 -6.39 6.70 7.13
CA GLY A 121 -5.02 7.16 7.13
C GLY A 121 -4.06 5.99 7.26
N LYS A 122 -2.92 6.08 6.59
CA LYS A 122 -1.83 5.10 6.69
C LYS A 122 -0.50 5.85 6.77
N VAL A 123 0.32 5.50 7.74
CA VAL A 123 1.60 6.15 8.02
C VAL A 123 2.68 5.09 8.19
N THR A 124 3.85 5.32 7.61
CA THR A 124 5.02 4.45 7.78
C THR A 124 5.69 4.73 9.12
N LEU A 125 6.08 3.67 9.82
CA LEU A 125 6.90 3.78 11.03
C LEU A 125 8.39 3.94 10.66
N PRO A 126 9.04 5.05 11.03
CA PRO A 126 10.47 5.21 10.81
C PRO A 126 11.27 4.27 11.75
N GLY A 127 12.26 3.55 11.21
CA GLY A 127 13.29 2.87 12.01
C GLY A 127 13.39 1.33 11.93
N PHE A 128 12.68 0.66 11.01
CA PHE A 128 12.74 -0.81 10.88
C PHE A 128 13.09 -1.31 9.45
N GLY A 129 13.59 -0.44 8.57
CA GLY A 129 13.95 -0.75 7.18
C GLY A 129 15.34 -0.29 6.82
#